data_AF-A0A212SZX4-F1
#
_entry.id   AF-A0A212SZX4-F1
#
_cell.length_a   1.000
_cell.length_b   1.000
_cell.length_c   1.000
_cell.angle_alpha   90.00
_cell.angle_beta   90.00
_cell.angle_gamma   90.00
#
_symmetry.space_group_name_H-M   'P 1'
#
loop_
_entity.id
_entity.type
_entity.pdbx_description
1 polymer ?
#
loop_
_entity_poly.entity_id
_entity_poly.type
_entity_poly.pdbx_seq_one_letter_code
_entity_poly.pdbx_strand_id
1 'polypeptide(L)'
;MYSTPRHDPTNDPSATLNADVWSAAVEMYRNRYSFIAVGPRTEEDWLPDVAAIMRREVADPRGWRGDDPEVGEPELVEDPAFPFRTPPVDDEGAAEWRSRLLEIPRSAVVRLLVMLATNEMNVTRQHSFAEHRAEMERHAAAILSRFPEGSKLFTNTRHGGENPDFYERVSGCWPMSQYAWDFGLLAVSDDEVGLIWSFDAS
;
A
#
# COMPACT_ATOMS: atom_id res chain seq x y z
N MET A 1 7.90 15.24 -47.52
CA MET A 1 7.11 15.36 -46.27
C MET A 1 7.42 14.10 -45.47
N TYR A 2 8.39 14.16 -44.55
CA TYR A 2 8.72 13.03 -43.68
C TYR A 2 8.11 13.31 -42.31
N SER A 3 7.11 12.51 -41.93
CA SER A 3 6.53 12.55 -40.59
C SER A 3 7.54 12.03 -39.58
N THR A 4 7.87 12.84 -38.59
CA THR A 4 8.60 12.42 -37.39
C THR A 4 7.75 11.44 -36.59
N PRO A 5 8.30 10.35 -36.04
CA PRO A 5 7.56 9.45 -35.17
C PRO A 5 7.21 10.20 -33.87
N ARG A 6 5.98 10.04 -33.37
CA ARG A 6 5.62 10.48 -32.02
C ARG A 6 6.42 9.67 -31.03
N HIS A 7 7.15 10.36 -30.17
CA HIS A 7 7.75 9.78 -28.99
C HIS A 7 6.61 9.46 -28.02
N ASP A 8 6.43 8.19 -27.71
CA ASP A 8 5.53 7.72 -26.66
C ASP A 8 6.32 7.80 -25.34
N PRO A 9 5.99 8.71 -24.41
CA PRO A 9 6.77 8.94 -23.19
C PRO A 9 6.61 7.82 -22.14
N THR A 10 5.86 6.76 -22.44
CA THR A 10 5.49 5.71 -21.47
C THR A 10 6.53 4.60 -21.30
N ASN A 11 7.70 4.72 -21.93
CA ASN A 11 8.71 3.66 -21.96
C ASN A 11 10.10 4.08 -21.46
N ASP A 12 10.18 5.17 -20.69
CA ASP A 12 11.45 5.58 -20.06
C ASP A 12 11.60 4.95 -18.65
N PRO A 13 12.50 3.97 -18.46
CA PRO A 13 12.81 3.42 -17.13
C PRO A 13 13.49 4.44 -16.20
N SER A 14 13.76 5.66 -16.68
CA SER A 14 14.28 6.80 -15.92
C SER A 14 13.21 7.79 -15.43
N ALA A 15 11.91 7.51 -15.62
CA ALA A 15 10.87 8.43 -15.18
C ALA A 15 10.99 8.68 -13.67
N THR A 16 11.49 9.86 -13.32
CA THR A 16 11.59 10.31 -11.93
C THR A 16 10.19 10.34 -11.35
N LEU A 17 10.00 9.70 -10.20
CA LEU A 17 8.70 9.64 -9.54
C LEU A 17 8.14 11.06 -9.36
N ASN A 18 6.95 11.29 -9.90
CA ASN A 18 6.21 12.55 -9.81
C ASN A 18 4.72 12.27 -9.57
N ALA A 19 3.93 13.33 -9.41
CA ALA A 19 2.50 13.22 -9.10
C ALA A 19 1.71 12.41 -10.15
N ASP A 20 2.01 12.56 -11.44
CA ASP A 20 1.31 11.85 -12.52
C ASP A 20 1.65 10.36 -12.54
N VAL A 21 2.94 10.02 -12.38
CA VAL A 21 3.41 8.63 -12.28
C VAL A 21 2.83 7.95 -11.04
N TRP A 22 2.81 8.66 -9.91
CA TRP A 22 2.18 8.19 -8.68
C TRP A 22 0.68 7.94 -8.88
N SER A 23 -0.04 8.92 -9.42
CA SER A 23 -1.48 8.80 -9.68
C SER A 23 -1.78 7.63 -10.60
N ALA A 24 -1.05 7.47 -11.70
CA ALA A 24 -1.21 6.33 -12.61
C ALA A 24 -0.95 4.98 -11.92
N ALA A 25 -0.02 4.94 -10.97
CA ALA A 25 0.24 3.73 -10.20
C ALA A 25 -0.84 3.42 -9.16
N VAL A 26 -1.40 4.45 -8.50
CA VAL A 26 -2.54 4.32 -7.59
C VAL A 26 -3.80 3.86 -8.33
N GLU A 27 -4.01 4.30 -9.56
CA GLU A 27 -5.14 3.85 -10.41
C GLU A 27 -5.18 2.33 -10.66
N MET A 28 -4.07 1.62 -10.45
CA MET A 28 -4.03 0.15 -10.46
C MET A 28 -5.05 -0.46 -9.48
N TYR A 29 -5.39 0.25 -8.40
CA TYR A 29 -6.28 -0.22 -7.33
C TYR A 29 -7.75 0.17 -7.51
N ARG A 30 -8.12 0.91 -8.58
CA ARG A 30 -9.47 1.48 -8.78
C ARG A 30 -10.66 0.51 -8.66
N ASN A 31 -10.43 -0.79 -8.78
CA ASN A 31 -11.44 -1.84 -8.69
C ASN A 31 -11.36 -2.65 -7.38
N ARG A 32 -10.57 -2.17 -6.42
CA ARG A 32 -10.40 -2.73 -5.08
C ARG A 32 -10.95 -1.74 -4.08
N TYR A 33 -11.49 -2.25 -2.98
CA TYR A 33 -11.76 -1.43 -1.82
C TYR A 33 -10.43 -1.23 -1.10
N SER A 34 -9.75 -0.11 -1.37
CA SER A 34 -8.36 0.12 -0.95
C SER A 34 -8.15 1.47 -0.29
N PHE A 35 -7.30 1.51 0.74
CA PHE A 35 -6.84 2.76 1.34
C PHE A 35 -5.35 2.95 1.03
N ILE A 36 -5.03 4.04 0.34
CA ILE A 36 -3.68 4.40 -0.08
C ILE A 36 -3.41 5.82 0.37
N ALA A 37 -2.61 5.97 1.42
CA ALA A 37 -2.25 7.29 1.95
C ALA A 37 -0.80 7.31 2.39
N VAL A 38 -0.19 8.50 2.33
CA VAL A 38 1.15 8.76 2.84
C VAL A 38 1.08 9.98 3.72
N GLY A 39 1.76 9.93 4.86
CA GLY A 39 1.93 11.06 5.78
C GLY A 39 3.40 11.32 6.10
N PRO A 40 3.70 12.46 6.71
CA PRO A 40 5.05 12.73 7.21
C PRO A 40 5.38 11.77 8.35
N ARG A 41 6.65 11.38 8.46
CA ARG A 41 7.20 10.82 9.68
C ARG A 41 7.71 11.96 10.55
N THR A 42 7.18 12.08 11.76
CA THR A 42 7.51 13.20 12.65
C THR A 42 8.50 12.83 13.74
N GLU A 43 8.55 11.55 14.11
CA GLU A 43 9.35 11.06 15.24
C GLU A 43 10.05 9.73 14.92
N GLU A 44 10.99 9.33 15.79
CA GLU A 44 11.65 8.03 15.66
C GLU A 44 10.65 6.88 15.78
N ASP A 45 9.73 6.97 16.74
CA ASP A 45 8.58 6.09 16.81
C ASP A 45 7.52 6.53 15.79
N TRP A 46 7.36 5.72 14.75
CA TRP A 46 6.43 5.96 13.63
C TRP A 46 4.97 5.58 13.94
N LEU A 47 4.69 4.91 15.07
CA LEU A 47 3.34 4.42 15.34
C LEU A 47 2.29 5.53 15.51
N PRO A 48 2.58 6.66 16.16
CA PRO A 48 1.70 7.83 16.16
C PRO A 48 1.42 8.36 14.76
N ASP A 49 2.41 8.38 13.87
CA ASP A 49 2.24 8.83 12.48
C ASP A 49 1.30 7.89 11.71
N VAL A 50 1.43 6.57 11.88
CA VAL A 50 0.49 5.58 11.33
C VAL A 50 -0.93 5.84 11.82
N ALA A 51 -1.10 6.07 13.12
CA ALA A 51 -2.40 6.33 13.71
C ALA A 51 -3.03 7.62 13.17
N ALA A 52 -2.21 8.66 12.95
CA ALA A 52 -2.65 9.93 12.36
C ALA A 52 -3.08 9.78 10.89
N ILE A 53 -2.36 8.97 10.10
CA ILE A 53 -2.75 8.64 8.72
C ILE A 53 -4.08 7.86 8.71
N MET A 54 -4.23 6.84 9.57
CA MET A 54 -5.48 6.07 9.67
C MET A 54 -6.68 6.96 10.00
N ARG A 55 -6.48 8.00 10.82
CA ARG A 55 -7.51 9.00 11.16
C ARG A 55 -7.65 10.15 10.17
N ARG A 56 -6.88 10.15 9.08
CA ARG A 56 -6.82 11.24 8.07
C ARG A 56 -6.49 12.61 8.68
N GLU A 57 -5.72 12.62 9.77
CA GLU A 57 -5.31 13.85 10.49
C GLU A 57 -4.19 14.60 9.78
N VAL A 58 -3.47 13.93 8.88
CA VAL A 58 -2.31 14.45 8.16
C VAL A 58 -2.52 14.34 6.66
N ALA A 59 -2.01 15.35 5.94
CA ALA A 59 -1.97 15.35 4.48
C ALA A 59 -0.68 14.72 3.95
N ASP A 60 -0.71 14.29 2.69
CA ASP A 60 0.47 13.86 1.97
C ASP A 60 1.50 15.01 1.91
N PRO A 61 2.75 14.82 2.38
CA PRO A 61 3.76 15.89 2.42
C PRO A 61 4.19 16.39 1.03
N ARG A 62 3.94 15.63 -0.03
CA ARG A 62 4.15 16.01 -1.44
C ARG A 62 2.88 16.51 -2.12
N GLY A 63 1.74 16.46 -1.43
CA GLY A 63 0.43 16.81 -1.97
C GLY A 63 -0.07 15.85 -3.07
N TRP A 64 0.49 14.64 -3.14
CA TRP A 64 0.11 13.66 -4.15
C TRP A 64 -1.17 12.93 -3.73
N ARG A 65 -2.04 12.66 -4.70
CA ARG A 65 -3.35 12.06 -4.44
C ARG A 65 -3.20 10.57 -4.13
N GLY A 66 -3.82 10.11 -3.05
CA GLY A 66 -3.98 8.71 -2.70
C GLY A 66 -5.31 8.11 -3.19
N ASP A 67 -5.74 7.03 -2.56
CA ASP A 67 -7.05 6.40 -2.74
C ASP A 67 -7.69 6.19 -1.36
N ASP A 68 -8.96 6.53 -1.20
CA ASP A 68 -9.67 6.38 0.07
C ASP A 68 -11.18 6.28 -0.19
N PRO A 69 -11.75 5.05 -0.16
CA PRO A 69 -13.15 4.81 -0.50
C PRO A 69 -14.11 5.35 0.56
N GLU A 70 -13.62 5.67 1.76
CA GLU A 70 -14.46 6.15 2.87
C GLU A 70 -14.73 7.65 2.79
N VAL A 71 -14.01 8.40 1.94
CA VAL A 71 -14.17 9.85 1.85
C VAL A 71 -15.59 10.20 1.42
N GLY A 72 -16.34 10.79 2.36
CA GLY A 72 -17.73 11.18 2.16
C GLY A 72 -18.74 10.20 2.74
N GLU A 73 -18.30 9.05 3.24
CA GLU A 73 -19.15 8.07 3.91
C GLU A 73 -19.50 8.51 5.34
N PRO A 74 -20.74 8.25 5.82
CA PRO A 74 -21.19 8.62 7.17
C PRO A 74 -20.33 8.06 8.30
N GLU A 75 -19.76 6.87 8.12
CA GLU A 75 -18.96 6.14 9.09
C GLU A 75 -17.75 6.97 9.56
N LEU A 76 -17.13 7.75 8.68
CA LEU A 76 -16.02 8.64 9.04
C LEU A 76 -16.41 9.77 9.99
N VAL A 77 -17.69 10.15 10.03
CA VAL A 77 -18.18 11.18 10.96
C VAL A 77 -18.22 10.62 12.38
N GLU A 78 -18.53 9.34 12.53
CA GLU A 78 -18.61 8.66 13.83
C GLU A 78 -17.23 8.15 14.29
N ASP A 79 -16.46 7.58 13.36
CA ASP A 79 -15.11 7.07 13.59
C ASP A 79 -14.16 7.52 12.46
N PRO A 80 -13.37 8.59 12.67
CA PRO A 80 -12.40 9.08 11.67
C PRO A 80 -11.37 8.04 11.23
N ALA A 81 -11.16 6.98 12.01
CA ALA A 81 -10.23 5.92 11.68
C ALA A 81 -10.82 4.80 10.83
N PHE A 82 -12.14 4.79 10.61
CA PHE A 82 -12.81 3.72 9.89
C PHE A 82 -12.14 3.49 8.50
N PRO A 83 -11.87 2.23 8.10
CA PRO A 83 -12.25 0.98 8.76
C PRO A 83 -11.16 0.41 9.69
N PHE A 84 -10.09 1.16 9.98
CA PHE A 84 -8.93 0.66 10.73
C PHE A 84 -9.20 0.49 12.22
N ARG A 85 -8.45 -0.44 12.83
CA ARG A 85 -8.23 -0.51 14.27
C ARG A 85 -6.94 0.21 14.58
N THR A 86 -7.05 1.46 15.05
CA THR A 86 -5.87 2.28 15.35
C THR A 86 -4.99 1.64 16.43
N PRO A 87 -3.67 1.81 16.36
CA PRO A 87 -2.78 1.37 17.42
C PRO A 87 -3.18 1.96 18.79
N PRO A 88 -3.23 1.16 19.87
CA PRO A 88 -3.44 1.66 21.22
C PRO A 88 -2.33 2.61 21.68
N VAL A 89 -2.65 3.47 22.65
CA VAL A 89 -1.70 4.45 23.20
C VAL A 89 -0.83 3.89 24.34
N ASP A 90 -1.26 2.81 24.97
CA ASP A 90 -0.50 2.13 26.01
C ASP A 90 0.57 1.20 25.41
N ASP A 91 1.70 1.06 26.11
CA ASP A 91 2.87 0.34 25.62
C ASP A 91 2.58 -1.13 25.27
N GLU A 92 1.74 -1.81 26.06
CA GLU A 92 1.41 -3.22 25.88
C GLU A 92 0.55 -3.40 24.61
N GLY A 93 -0.53 -2.64 24.47
CA GLY A 93 -1.38 -2.66 23.28
C GLY A 93 -0.63 -2.22 22.02
N ALA A 94 0.26 -1.23 22.13
CA ALA A 94 1.10 -0.79 21.03
C ALA A 94 2.11 -1.87 20.60
N ALA A 95 2.66 -2.64 21.55
CA ALA A 95 3.53 -3.77 21.25
C ALA A 95 2.75 -4.93 20.61
N GLU A 96 1.55 -5.24 21.12
CA GLU A 96 0.68 -6.26 20.54
C GLU A 96 0.29 -5.89 19.10
N TRP A 97 -0.08 -4.63 18.87
CA TRP A 97 -0.44 -4.15 17.54
C TRP A 97 0.74 -4.30 16.56
N ARG A 98 1.95 -3.90 16.95
CA ARG A 98 3.16 -4.09 16.14
C ARG A 98 3.48 -5.57 15.87
N SER A 99 3.18 -6.47 16.79
CA SER A 99 3.44 -7.91 16.62
C SER A 99 2.63 -8.56 15.51
N ARG A 100 1.55 -7.91 15.06
CA ARG A 100 0.72 -8.33 13.93
C ARG A 100 1.30 -7.93 12.57
N LEU A 101 2.35 -7.10 12.58
CA LEU A 101 3.10 -6.70 11.39
C LEU A 101 4.37 -7.54 11.26
N LEU A 102 4.61 -8.04 10.05
CA LEU A 102 5.77 -8.82 9.67
C LEU A 102 6.66 -7.97 8.77
N GLU A 103 7.91 -7.76 9.17
CA GLU A 103 8.90 -7.09 8.31
C GLU A 103 9.25 -8.00 7.14
N ILE A 104 9.29 -7.44 5.93
CA ILE A 104 9.56 -8.16 4.69
C ILE A 104 10.69 -7.51 3.89
N PRO A 105 11.47 -8.31 3.14
CA PRO A 105 12.51 -7.75 2.29
C PRO A 105 11.88 -6.92 1.16
N ARG A 106 12.56 -5.83 0.79
CA ARG A 106 12.14 -4.94 -0.31
C ARG A 106 11.89 -5.69 -1.63
N SER A 107 12.63 -6.77 -1.89
CA SER A 107 12.48 -7.63 -3.07
C SER A 107 11.09 -8.29 -3.18
N ALA A 108 10.38 -8.48 -2.06
CA ALA A 108 9.04 -9.06 -2.03
C ALA A 108 7.92 -8.03 -2.26
N VAL A 109 8.19 -6.74 -2.06
CA VAL A 109 7.16 -5.70 -1.95
C VAL A 109 6.44 -5.42 -3.27
N VAL A 110 7.12 -5.49 -4.42
CA VAL A 110 6.44 -5.35 -5.73
C VAL A 110 5.35 -6.39 -5.88
N ARG A 111 5.62 -7.64 -5.50
CA ARG A 111 4.61 -8.72 -5.60
C ARG A 111 3.49 -8.56 -4.59
N LEU A 112 3.79 -8.07 -3.37
CA LEU A 112 2.76 -7.72 -2.39
C LEU A 112 1.82 -6.65 -2.95
N LEU A 113 2.37 -5.54 -3.44
CA LEU A 113 1.58 -4.44 -4.00
C LEU A 113 0.67 -4.91 -5.15
N VAL A 114 1.18 -5.76 -6.04
CA VAL A 114 0.38 -6.38 -7.10
C VAL A 114 -0.72 -7.28 -6.51
N MET A 115 -0.43 -8.10 -5.50
CA MET A 115 -1.43 -8.94 -4.82
C MET A 115 -2.57 -8.09 -4.24
N LEU A 116 -2.25 -6.97 -3.58
CA LEU A 116 -3.24 -6.05 -3.01
C LEU A 116 -4.21 -5.50 -4.08
N ALA A 117 -3.71 -5.27 -5.29
CA ALA A 117 -4.52 -4.82 -6.43
C ALA A 117 -5.40 -5.92 -7.06
N THR A 118 -5.28 -7.18 -6.64
CA THR A 118 -6.04 -8.31 -7.19
C THR A 118 -7.16 -8.77 -6.25
N ASN A 119 -8.17 -9.44 -6.80
CA ASN A 119 -9.25 -10.03 -5.99
C ASN A 119 -8.93 -11.45 -5.49
N GLU A 120 -7.84 -12.05 -5.98
CA GLU A 120 -7.49 -13.44 -5.71
C GLU A 120 -6.35 -13.53 -4.70
N MET A 121 -6.54 -14.29 -3.63
CA MET A 121 -5.46 -14.63 -2.67
C MET A 121 -4.32 -15.47 -3.28
N ASN A 122 -4.53 -15.98 -4.50
CA ASN A 122 -3.47 -16.53 -5.33
C ASN A 122 -3.50 -15.75 -6.65
N VAL A 123 -2.55 -14.84 -6.80
CA VAL A 123 -2.51 -13.87 -7.90
C VAL A 123 -2.49 -14.56 -9.27
N THR A 124 -1.87 -15.74 -9.38
CA THR A 124 -1.83 -16.48 -10.65
C THR A 124 -3.21 -16.94 -11.13
N ARG A 125 -4.22 -16.93 -10.26
CA ARG A 125 -5.62 -17.24 -10.61
C ARG A 125 -6.41 -16.02 -11.07
N GLN A 126 -5.88 -14.81 -10.90
CA GLN A 126 -6.54 -13.60 -11.35
C GLN A 126 -6.69 -13.63 -12.88
N HIS A 127 -7.91 -13.37 -13.35
CA HIS A 127 -8.21 -13.34 -14.78
C HIS A 127 -7.32 -12.32 -15.50
N SER A 128 -6.76 -12.72 -16.66
CA SER A 128 -5.82 -11.92 -17.47
C SER A 128 -4.57 -11.42 -16.72
N PHE A 129 -4.19 -12.03 -15.59
CA PHE A 129 -3.00 -11.60 -14.85
C PHE A 129 -1.72 -11.70 -15.70
N ALA A 130 -1.54 -12.78 -16.44
CA ALA A 130 -0.34 -12.96 -17.28
C ALA A 130 -0.16 -11.84 -18.31
N GLU A 131 -1.26 -11.28 -18.83
CA GLU A 131 -1.25 -10.19 -19.82
C GLU A 131 -0.92 -8.84 -19.18
N HIS A 132 -1.43 -8.58 -17.97
CA HIS A 132 -1.26 -7.29 -17.27
C HIS A 132 -0.08 -7.26 -16.28
N ARG A 133 0.55 -8.42 -16.01
CA ARG A 133 1.59 -8.56 -14.98
C ARG A 133 2.69 -7.52 -15.08
N ALA A 134 3.26 -7.32 -16.27
CA ALA A 134 4.37 -6.39 -16.46
C ALA A 134 3.97 -4.93 -16.21
N GLU A 135 2.72 -4.57 -16.51
CA GLU A 135 2.18 -3.24 -16.23
C GLU A 135 1.94 -3.06 -14.73
N MET A 136 1.32 -4.03 -14.07
CA MET A 136 1.09 -4.01 -12.62
C MET A 136 2.42 -3.96 -11.84
N GLU A 137 3.42 -4.74 -12.24
CA GLU A 137 4.75 -4.72 -11.62
C GLU A 137 5.45 -3.36 -11.80
N ARG A 138 5.27 -2.68 -12.94
CA ARG A 138 5.78 -1.31 -13.14
C ARG A 138 5.10 -0.32 -12.20
N HIS A 139 3.77 -0.36 -12.07
CA HIS A 139 3.03 0.52 -11.16
C HIS A 139 3.40 0.27 -9.70
N ALA A 140 3.49 -1.00 -9.29
CA ALA A 140 3.97 -1.39 -7.97
C ALA A 140 5.40 -0.90 -7.71
N ALA A 141 6.30 -1.01 -8.69
CA ALA A 141 7.66 -0.47 -8.58
C ALA A 141 7.67 1.06 -8.45
N ALA A 142 6.78 1.77 -9.14
CA ALA A 142 6.63 3.21 -9.00
C ALA A 142 6.17 3.61 -7.59
N ILE A 143 5.18 2.91 -7.02
CA ILE A 143 4.76 3.12 -5.61
C ILE A 143 5.93 2.86 -4.66
N LEU A 144 6.62 1.74 -4.81
CA LEU A 144 7.75 1.38 -3.96
C LEU A 144 8.92 2.37 -4.08
N SER A 145 9.12 2.98 -5.25
CA SER A 145 10.18 3.98 -5.47
C SER A 145 10.01 5.25 -4.63
N ARG A 146 8.80 5.50 -4.10
CA ARG A 146 8.54 6.59 -3.16
C ARG A 146 9.32 6.45 -1.86
N PHE A 147 9.50 5.20 -1.41
CA PHE A 147 10.19 4.85 -0.18
C PHE A 147 11.61 4.40 -0.52
N PRO A 148 12.66 5.14 -0.15
CA PRO A 148 14.04 4.86 -0.56
C PRO A 148 14.59 3.55 0.04
N GLU A 149 15.76 3.12 -0.44
CA GLU A 149 16.52 2.05 0.20
C GLU A 149 16.77 2.37 1.68
N GLY A 150 16.70 1.35 2.54
CA GLY A 150 16.76 1.52 4.01
C GLY A 150 15.39 1.70 4.68
N SER A 151 14.32 1.98 3.92
CA SER A 151 12.96 1.99 4.47
C SER A 151 12.58 0.61 5.03
N LYS A 152 11.93 0.59 6.19
CA LYS A 152 11.34 -0.62 6.78
C LYS A 152 9.98 -0.88 6.14
N LEU A 153 9.73 -2.14 5.79
CA LEU A 153 8.56 -2.54 5.00
C LEU A 153 7.86 -3.66 5.76
N PHE A 154 6.61 -3.44 6.13
CA PHE A 154 5.84 -4.37 6.94
C PHE A 154 4.55 -4.77 6.24
N THR A 155 4.09 -5.99 6.50
CA THR A 155 2.76 -6.45 6.07
C THR A 155 2.05 -7.16 7.21
N ASN A 156 0.72 -7.12 7.22
CA ASN A 156 -0.10 -7.97 8.08
C ASN A 156 -0.41 -9.34 7.44
N THR A 157 0.06 -9.58 6.22
CA THR A 157 -0.16 -10.81 5.45
C THR A 157 0.73 -11.93 5.97
N ARG A 158 0.14 -13.07 6.35
CA ARG A 158 0.94 -14.23 6.75
C ARG A 158 1.59 -14.87 5.53
N HIS A 159 2.90 -15.09 5.63
CA HIS A 159 3.70 -15.72 4.59
C HIS A 159 4.66 -16.76 5.18
N GLY A 160 5.18 -17.62 4.30
CA GLY A 160 6.19 -18.62 4.65
C GLY A 160 7.60 -18.15 4.27
N GLY A 161 8.57 -18.38 5.14
CA GLY A 161 9.98 -18.09 4.87
C GLY A 161 10.35 -16.60 4.89
N GLU A 162 11.64 -16.34 4.74
CA GLU A 162 12.24 -14.99 4.81
C GLU A 162 12.06 -14.18 3.52
N ASN A 163 11.85 -14.87 2.39
CA ASN A 163 11.66 -14.25 1.06
C ASN A 163 10.31 -14.67 0.48
N PRO A 164 9.21 -14.07 0.95
CA PRO A 164 7.88 -14.47 0.53
C PRO A 164 7.61 -14.12 -0.93
N ASP A 165 6.95 -15.05 -1.63
CA ASP A 165 6.40 -14.81 -2.96
C ASP A 165 4.88 -14.57 -2.86
N PHE A 166 4.47 -13.32 -2.91
CA PHE A 166 3.05 -12.92 -2.80
C PHE A 166 2.21 -13.22 -4.04
N TYR A 167 2.78 -13.83 -5.09
CA TYR A 167 1.96 -14.41 -6.17
C TYR A 167 1.41 -15.79 -5.81
N GLU A 168 2.11 -16.50 -4.93
CA GLU A 168 1.63 -17.76 -4.38
C GLU A 168 0.52 -17.54 -3.36
N ARG A 169 -0.19 -18.61 -3.02
CA ARG A 169 -1.30 -18.54 -2.06
C ARG A 169 -0.79 -18.10 -0.68
N VAL A 170 -1.34 -16.99 -0.17
CA VAL A 170 -1.12 -16.55 1.21
C VAL A 170 -1.95 -17.39 2.19
N SER A 171 -1.43 -17.58 3.42
CA SER A 171 -2.01 -18.49 4.41
C SER A 171 -2.98 -17.84 5.38
N GLY A 172 -3.05 -16.51 5.40
CA GLY A 172 -3.86 -15.74 6.33
C GLY A 172 -3.44 -14.28 6.39
N CYS A 173 -4.10 -13.52 7.25
CA CYS A 173 -3.65 -12.20 7.70
C CYS A 173 -3.84 -12.07 9.22
N TRP A 174 -3.31 -11.00 9.78
CA TRP A 174 -3.77 -10.47 11.06
C TRP A 174 -4.61 -9.22 10.79
N PRO A 175 -5.94 -9.28 10.94
CA PRO A 175 -6.78 -8.16 10.56
C PRO A 175 -6.44 -6.88 11.32
N MET A 176 -6.17 -5.81 10.57
CA MET A 176 -5.86 -4.47 11.10
C MET A 176 -7.05 -3.50 10.97
N SER A 177 -8.16 -3.99 10.40
CA SER A 177 -9.41 -3.28 10.24
C SER A 177 -10.56 -4.02 10.93
N GLN A 178 -11.76 -3.46 10.83
CA GLN A 178 -12.99 -4.07 11.28
C GLN A 178 -13.43 -5.24 10.39
N TYR A 179 -12.91 -5.33 9.15
CA TYR A 179 -13.20 -6.42 8.23
C TYR A 179 -12.53 -7.74 8.65
N ALA A 180 -13.13 -8.86 8.23
CA ALA A 180 -12.60 -10.19 8.52
C ALA A 180 -11.27 -10.45 7.82
N TRP A 181 -11.08 -9.84 6.65
CA TRP A 181 -9.88 -9.94 5.84
C TRP A 181 -9.46 -8.57 5.35
N ASP A 182 -8.19 -8.26 5.62
CA ASP A 182 -7.51 -7.14 5.02
C ASP A 182 -6.03 -7.49 4.84
N PHE A 183 -5.43 -6.87 3.84
CA PHE A 183 -4.03 -7.06 3.51
C PHE A 183 -3.44 -5.71 3.24
N GLY A 184 -2.21 -5.50 3.66
CA GLY A 184 -1.55 -4.25 3.34
C GLY A 184 -0.06 -4.23 3.49
N LEU A 185 0.49 -3.12 3.04
CA LEU A 185 1.86 -2.69 3.20
C LEU A 185 1.85 -1.44 4.08
N LEU A 186 2.66 -1.48 5.14
CA LEU A 186 3.13 -0.31 5.86
C LEU A 186 4.59 -0.07 5.45
N ALA A 187 4.88 1.10 4.89
CA ALA A 187 6.24 1.51 4.55
C ALA A 187 6.67 2.65 5.47
N VAL A 188 7.84 2.53 6.11
CA VAL A 188 8.40 3.54 7.01
C VAL A 188 9.78 3.91 6.52
N SER A 189 9.92 5.15 6.05
CA SER A 189 11.20 5.76 5.67
C SER A 189 11.65 6.75 6.75
N ASP A 190 12.72 7.50 6.51
CA ASP A 190 13.15 8.56 7.42
C ASP A 190 12.20 9.76 7.43
N ASP A 191 11.55 10.05 6.30
CA ASP A 191 10.71 11.25 6.14
C ASP A 191 9.20 10.96 6.00
N GLU A 192 8.83 9.75 5.57
CA GLU A 192 7.45 9.41 5.20
C GLU A 192 7.02 8.05 5.75
N VAL A 193 5.74 7.96 6.08
CA VAL A 193 5.01 6.72 6.40
C VAL A 193 3.91 6.51 5.37
N GLY A 194 3.86 5.34 4.75
CA GLY A 194 2.86 4.97 3.76
C GLY A 194 2.01 3.78 4.19
N LEU A 195 0.70 3.88 3.98
CA LEU A 195 -0.26 2.79 4.10
C LEU A 195 -0.84 2.49 2.72
N ILE A 196 -0.65 1.25 2.25
CA ILE A 196 -1.30 0.72 1.05
C ILE A 196 -2.07 -0.52 1.51
N TRP A 197 -3.37 -0.40 1.62
CA TRP A 197 -4.24 -1.41 2.21
C TRP A 197 -5.36 -1.80 1.26
N SER A 198 -5.76 -3.06 1.27
CA SER A 198 -6.91 -3.56 0.53
C SER A 198 -7.76 -4.42 1.45
N PHE A 199 -9.06 -4.16 1.43
CA PHE A 199 -10.01 -4.81 2.31
C PHE A 199 -10.88 -5.78 1.53
N ASP A 200 -11.34 -6.83 2.22
CA ASP A 200 -12.47 -7.62 1.78
C ASP A 200 -13.72 -7.13 2.50
N ALA A 201 -14.43 -6.20 1.86
CA ALA A 201 -15.66 -5.59 2.38
C ALA A 201 -16.93 -6.34 1.96
N SER A 202 -16.80 -7.61 1.54
CA SER A 202 -17.90 -8.45 1.06
C SER A 202 -18.70 -9.18 2.16
#